data_AF-A0A7W0GP26-F1
#
_entry.id   AF-A0A7W0GP26-F1
#
_cell.length_a   1.000
_cell.length_b   1.000
_cell.length_c   1.000
_cell.angle_alpha   90.00
_cell.angle_beta   90.00
_cell.angle_gamma   90.00
#
_symmetry.space_group_name_H-M   'P 1'
#
loop_
_entity.id
_entity.type
_entity.pdbx_description
1 polymer ?
#
loop_
_entity_poly.entity_id
_entity_poly.type
_entity_poly.pdbx_seq_one_letter_code
_entity_poly.pdbx_strand_id
1 'polypeptide(L)'
;MKDKHIINLLESAPLAELSESDLSAVRAHAGECAGCRQAFEAAQIAALLLKGRAAETLEPSPFFHTRVMATLRERQTTNEQWAWSRMWRAAGALASSMVATVAALAVLTFAIPSQVTTVTPETTALSAYSAEEVILDGESDDQASDGQVLTTLYGAEEDR
;
A
#
# COMPACT_ATOMS: atom_id res chain seq x y z
N MET A 1 41.82 12.24 4.56
CA MET A 1 40.66 11.83 3.72
C MET A 1 41.08 11.89 2.25
N LYS A 2 41.99 11.01 1.80
CA LYS A 2 42.71 11.17 0.53
C LYS A 2 41.99 10.66 -0.72
N ASP A 3 40.86 9.96 -0.58
CA ASP A 3 40.32 9.15 -1.68
C ASP A 3 38.90 9.55 -2.15
N LYS A 4 38.35 10.67 -1.68
CA LYS A 4 37.13 11.24 -2.26
C LYS A 4 37.55 12.30 -3.27
N HIS A 5 37.84 11.86 -4.49
CA HIS A 5 38.03 12.78 -5.61
C HIS A 5 36.84 13.73 -5.70
N ILE A 6 37.10 15.00 -6.00
CA ILE A 6 36.05 16.02 -6.17
C ILE A 6 35.01 15.60 -7.21
N ILE A 7 35.36 14.67 -8.09
CA ILE A 7 34.49 14.05 -9.08
C ILE A 7 33.20 13.52 -8.43
N ASN A 8 33.30 12.79 -7.32
CA ASN A 8 32.10 12.28 -6.62
C ASN A 8 31.21 13.41 -6.10
N LEU A 9 31.81 14.52 -5.66
CA LEU A 9 31.07 15.70 -5.20
C LEU A 9 30.35 16.38 -6.39
N LEU A 10 31.06 16.56 -7.51
CA LEU A 10 30.55 17.16 -8.75
C LEU A 10 29.48 16.31 -9.44
N GLU A 11 29.50 14.99 -9.27
CA GLU A 11 28.47 14.08 -9.78
C GLU A 11 27.22 14.05 -8.89
N SER A 12 27.38 14.25 -7.58
CA SER A 12 26.28 14.17 -6.61
C SER A 12 25.38 15.41 -6.57
N ALA A 13 25.92 16.59 -6.91
CA ALA A 13 25.19 17.84 -6.85
C ALA A 13 25.66 18.81 -7.96
N PRO A 14 24.73 19.59 -8.55
CA PRO A 14 25.09 20.63 -9.51
C PRO A 14 25.91 21.74 -8.83
N LEU A 15 26.81 22.38 -9.59
CA LEU A 15 27.67 23.46 -9.10
C LEU A 15 26.91 24.61 -8.43
N ALA A 16 25.64 24.83 -8.81
CA ALA A 16 24.78 25.88 -8.26
C ALA A 16 24.25 25.57 -6.85
N GLU A 17 24.27 24.31 -6.43
CA GLU A 17 23.75 23.86 -5.13
C GLU A 17 24.88 23.59 -4.11
N LEU A 18 26.14 23.68 -4.53
CA LEU A 18 27.29 23.51 -3.63
C LEU A 18 27.45 24.73 -2.71
N SER A 19 27.81 24.46 -1.45
CA SER A 19 28.13 25.53 -0.50
C SER A 19 29.38 26.31 -0.93
N GLU A 20 29.50 27.56 -0.49
CA GLU A 20 30.66 28.40 -0.81
C GLU A 20 31.97 27.81 -0.27
N SER A 21 31.92 27.16 0.90
CA SER A 21 33.04 26.40 1.46
C SER A 21 33.45 25.23 0.56
N ASP A 22 32.50 24.47 0.02
CA ASP A 22 32.80 23.33 -0.86
C ASP A 22 33.40 23.81 -2.18
N LEU A 23 32.87 24.89 -2.76
CA LEU A 23 33.44 25.49 -3.97
C LEU A 23 34.87 25.98 -3.76
N SER A 24 35.19 26.54 -2.59
CA SER A 24 36.56 26.93 -2.27
C SER A 24 37.51 25.73 -2.17
N ALA A 25 37.06 24.63 -1.55
CA ALA A 25 37.82 23.40 -1.41
C ALA A 25 38.04 22.71 -2.77
N VAL A 26 37.01 22.71 -3.62
CA VAL A 26 37.08 22.20 -5.00
C VAL A 26 38.12 22.97 -5.80
N ARG A 27 38.10 24.31 -5.75
CA ARG A 27 39.07 25.15 -6.48
C ARG A 27 40.50 24.95 -5.99
N ALA A 28 40.69 24.85 -4.67
CA ALA A 28 42.00 24.57 -4.09
C ALA A 28 42.56 23.23 -4.57
N HIS A 29 41.74 22.16 -4.52
CA HIS A 29 42.18 20.83 -4.96
C HIS A 29 42.37 20.72 -6.48
N ALA A 30 41.57 21.43 -7.27
CA ALA A 30 41.76 21.52 -8.73
C ALA A 30 43.09 22.20 -9.11
N GLY A 31 43.63 23.09 -8.27
CA GLY A 31 44.96 23.67 -8.48
C GLY A 31 46.09 22.64 -8.40
N GLU A 32 45.92 21.59 -7.59
CA GLU A 32 46.95 20.58 -7.31
C GLU A 32 46.80 19.33 -8.17
N CYS A 33 45.57 18.99 -8.61
CA CYS A 33 45.28 17.77 -9.36
C CYS A 33 44.78 18.05 -10.78
N ALA A 34 45.55 17.64 -11.79
CA ALA A 34 45.21 17.83 -13.20
C ALA A 34 43.89 17.14 -13.62
N GLY A 35 43.61 15.93 -13.11
CA GLY A 35 42.36 15.21 -13.42
C GLY A 35 41.13 15.91 -12.83
N CYS A 36 41.23 16.38 -11.59
CA CYS A 36 40.16 17.13 -10.94
C CYS A 36 39.93 18.50 -11.59
N ARG A 37 40.99 19.15 -12.10
CA ARG A 37 40.89 20.39 -12.87
C ARG A 37 40.09 20.22 -14.14
N GLN A 38 40.40 19.19 -14.94
CA GLN A 38 39.67 18.91 -16.17
C GLN A 38 38.19 18.60 -15.89
N ALA A 39 37.90 17.83 -14.84
CA ALA A 39 36.52 17.55 -14.43
C ALA A 39 35.77 18.82 -13.99
N PHE A 40 36.43 19.71 -13.25
CA PHE A 40 35.83 20.97 -12.79
C PHE A 40 35.59 21.96 -13.93
N GLU A 41 36.49 22.06 -14.91
CA GLU A 41 36.31 22.86 -16.11
C GLU A 41 35.15 22.33 -16.96
N ALA A 42 35.08 21.01 -17.16
CA ALA A 42 33.96 20.38 -17.87
C ALA A 42 32.62 20.64 -17.18
N ALA A 43 32.57 20.54 -15.84
CA ALA A 43 31.37 20.83 -15.06
C ALA A 43 30.93 22.29 -15.18
N GLN A 44 31.86 23.24 -15.20
CA GLN A 44 31.55 24.66 -15.42
C GLN A 44 30.95 24.91 -16.81
N ILE A 45 31.55 24.33 -17.85
CA ILE A 45 31.03 24.46 -19.23
C ILE A 45 29.63 23.86 -19.33
N ALA A 46 29.44 22.66 -18.77
CA ALA A 46 28.13 22.00 -18.75
C ALA A 46 27.08 22.86 -18.01
N ALA A 47 27.43 23.43 -16.86
CA ALA A 47 26.54 24.31 -16.11
C ALA A 47 26.15 25.56 -16.91
N LEU A 48 27.08 26.17 -17.65
CA LEU A 48 26.79 27.32 -18.52
C LEU A 48 25.86 26.94 -19.68
N LEU A 49 26.11 25.79 -20.32
CA LEU A 49 25.27 25.29 -21.41
C LEU A 49 23.85 24.96 -20.94
N LEU A 50 23.73 24.29 -19.79
CA LEU A 50 22.45 23.97 -19.17
C LEU A 50 21.70 25.24 -18.78
N LYS A 51 22.39 26.25 -18.23
CA LYS A 51 21.78 27.55 -17.93
C LYS A 51 21.25 28.24 -19.19
N GLY A 52 22.00 28.17 -20.29
CA GLY A 52 21.57 28.70 -21.59
C GLY A 52 20.32 28.01 -22.13
N ARG A 53 20.24 26.67 -21.99
CA ARG A 53 19.07 25.88 -22.40
C ARG A 53 17.88 26.01 -21.46
N ALA A 54 18.11 26.16 -20.16
CA ALA A 54 17.05 26.33 -19.18
C ALA A 54 16.32 27.68 -19.34
N ALA A 55 17.01 28.69 -19.88
CA ALA A 55 16.40 29.98 -20.22
C ALA A 55 15.53 29.91 -21.49
N GLU A 56 15.65 28.85 -22.29
CA GLU A 56 14.86 28.64 -23.51
C GLU A 56 13.52 28.02 -23.13
N THR A 57 12.43 28.79 -23.23
CA THR A 57 11.07 28.27 -23.06
C THR A 57 10.71 27.41 -24.28
N LEU A 58 10.99 26.11 -24.20
CA LEU A 58 10.60 25.15 -25.22
C LEU A 58 9.10 24.91 -25.14
N GLU A 59 8.35 25.36 -26.14
CA GLU A 59 6.93 25.05 -26.25
C GLU A 59 6.78 23.57 -26.64
N PRO A 60 6.13 22.74 -25.82
CA PRO A 60 5.96 21.33 -26.14
C PRO A 60 5.11 21.18 -27.40
N SER A 61 5.39 20.14 -28.20
CA SER A 61 4.59 19.87 -29.39
C SER A 61 3.09 19.71 -29.01
N PRO A 62 2.14 20.10 -29.88
CA PRO A 62 0.71 20.04 -29.56
C PRO A 62 0.21 18.62 -29.23
N PHE A 63 0.95 17.57 -29.62
CA PHE A 63 0.65 16.18 -29.32
C PHE A 63 1.41 15.62 -28.11
N PHE A 64 2.21 16.43 -27.42
CA PHE A 64 2.98 15.97 -26.27
C PHE A 64 2.07 15.50 -25.14
N HIS A 65 1.08 16.32 -24.79
CA HIS A 65 0.12 16.00 -23.73
C HIS A 65 -0.64 14.70 -24.01
N THR A 66 -1.11 14.52 -25.25
CA THR A 66 -1.86 13.32 -25.62
C THR A 66 -0.99 12.06 -25.57
N ARG A 67 0.27 12.14 -26.04
CA ARG A 67 1.23 11.03 -25.95
C ARG A 67 1.55 10.67 -24.50
N VAL A 68 1.81 11.66 -23.65
CA VAL A 68 2.07 11.43 -22.22
C VAL A 68 0.87 10.74 -21.57
N MET A 69 -0.33 11.27 -21.74
CA MET A 69 -1.54 10.69 -21.15
C MET A 69 -1.83 9.27 -21.68
N ALA A 70 -1.58 9.01 -22.96
CA ALA A 70 -1.72 7.67 -23.52
C ALA A 70 -0.74 6.67 -22.87
N THR A 71 0.54 7.04 -22.76
CA THR A 71 1.56 6.18 -22.12
C THR A 71 1.28 5.95 -20.63
N LEU A 72 0.69 6.94 -19.94
CA LEU A 72 0.37 6.84 -18.53
C LEU A 72 -0.80 5.88 -18.29
N ARG A 73 -1.85 5.97 -19.14
CA ARG A 73 -2.96 4.99 -19.13
C ARG A 73 -2.48 3.58 -19.42
N GLU A 74 -1.62 3.40 -20.43
CA GLU A 74 -1.08 2.08 -20.77
C GLU A 74 -0.34 1.43 -19.60
N ARG A 75 0.47 2.22 -18.86
CA ARG A 75 1.14 1.74 -17.64
C ARG A 75 0.16 1.39 -16.53
N GLN A 76 -0.90 2.18 -16.35
CA GLN A 76 -1.94 1.91 -15.36
C GLN A 76 -2.71 0.62 -15.68
N THR A 77 -3.16 0.44 -16.92
CA THR A 77 -3.91 -0.75 -17.34
C THR A 77 -3.09 -2.04 -17.22
N THR A 78 -1.79 -1.97 -17.47
CA THR A 78 -0.88 -3.12 -17.32
C THR A 78 -0.78 -3.55 -15.85
N ASN A 79 -0.75 -2.58 -14.93
CA ASN A 79 -0.68 -2.85 -13.51
C ASN A 79 -2.03 -3.37 -12.95
N GLU A 80 -3.14 -2.83 -13.47
CA GLU A 80 -4.49 -3.28 -13.13
C GLU A 80 -4.77 -4.72 -13.58
N GLN A 81 -4.31 -5.15 -14.76
CA GLN A 81 -4.43 -6.54 -15.20
C GLN A 81 -3.75 -7.52 -14.22
N TRP A 82 -2.57 -7.16 -13.70
CA TRP A 82 -1.89 -8.00 -12.72
C TRP A 82 -2.65 -8.06 -11.39
N ALA A 83 -3.19 -6.93 -10.92
CA ALA A 83 -4.02 -6.88 -9.72
C ALA A 83 -5.33 -7.69 -9.86
N TRP A 84 -6.00 -7.56 -11.01
CA TRP A 84 -7.24 -8.27 -11.33
C TRP A 84 -7.04 -9.79 -11.34
N SER A 85 -5.94 -10.27 -11.93
CA SER A 85 -5.61 -11.70 -11.94
C SER A 85 -5.36 -12.27 -10.54
N ARG A 86 -4.73 -11.51 -9.64
CA ARG A 86 -4.54 -11.91 -8.24
C ARG A 86 -5.85 -11.97 -7.47
N MET A 87 -6.74 -11.01 -7.69
CA MET A 87 -8.05 -10.99 -7.05
C MET A 87 -8.92 -12.20 -7.46
N TRP A 88 -8.91 -12.58 -8.74
CA TRP A 88 -9.63 -13.77 -9.21
C TRP A 88 -9.07 -15.10 -8.65
N ARG A 89 -7.76 -15.20 -8.44
CA ARG A 89 -7.18 -16.37 -7.78
C ARG A 89 -7.62 -16.48 -6.32
N ALA A 90 -7.71 -15.35 -5.62
CA ALA A 90 -8.24 -15.32 -4.26
C ALA A 90 -9.74 -15.70 -4.22
N ALA A 91 -10.54 -15.18 -5.15
CA ALA A 91 -11.95 -15.54 -5.28
C ALA A 91 -12.15 -17.04 -5.59
N GLY A 92 -11.30 -17.64 -6.43
CA GLY A 92 -11.33 -19.07 -6.72
C GLY A 92 -11.03 -19.96 -5.50
N ALA A 93 -10.11 -19.54 -4.62
CA ALA A 93 -9.81 -20.26 -3.39
C ALA A 93 -11.01 -20.26 -2.42
N LEU A 94 -11.73 -19.12 -2.31
CA LEU A 94 -12.94 -19.00 -1.50
C LEU A 94 -14.09 -19.84 -2.07
N ALA A 95 -14.27 -19.83 -3.40
CA ALA A 95 -15.28 -20.68 -4.05
C ALA A 95 -14.97 -22.17 -3.85
N SER A 96 -13.69 -22.56 -3.91
CA SER A 96 -13.26 -23.94 -3.69
C SER A 96 -13.51 -24.42 -2.25
N SER A 97 -13.32 -23.56 -1.24
CA SER A 97 -13.59 -23.96 0.15
C SER A 97 -15.09 -24.13 0.39
N MET A 98 -15.92 -23.26 -0.19
CA MET A 98 -17.38 -23.35 -0.10
C MET A 98 -17.93 -24.61 -0.79
N VAL A 99 -17.38 -24.97 -1.96
CA VAL A 99 -17.76 -26.22 -2.64
C VAL A 99 -17.31 -27.45 -1.82
N ALA A 100 -16.11 -27.40 -1.22
CA ALA A 100 -15.62 -28.48 -0.38
C ALA A 100 -16.47 -28.68 0.89
N THR A 101 -16.90 -27.60 1.53
CA THR A 101 -17.79 -27.69 2.70
C THR A 101 -19.17 -28.21 2.33
N VAL A 102 -19.75 -27.76 1.21
CA VAL A 102 -21.02 -28.29 0.71
C VAL A 102 -20.91 -29.77 0.34
N ALA A 103 -19.82 -30.19 -0.30
CA ALA A 103 -19.58 -31.59 -0.61
C ALA A 103 -19.41 -32.44 0.65
N ALA A 104 -18.68 -31.94 1.66
CA ALA A 104 -18.53 -32.62 2.94
C ALA A 104 -19.86 -32.75 3.68
N LEU A 105 -20.68 -31.70 3.70
CA LEU A 105 -22.03 -31.72 4.27
C LEU A 105 -22.95 -32.71 3.54
N ALA A 106 -22.89 -32.75 2.20
CA ALA A 106 -23.65 -33.69 1.38
C ALA A 106 -23.24 -35.15 1.66
N VAL A 107 -21.95 -35.43 1.77
CA VAL A 107 -21.47 -36.77 2.17
C VAL A 107 -21.97 -37.12 3.56
N LEU A 108 -21.91 -36.20 4.52
CA LEU A 108 -22.34 -36.44 5.89
C LEU A 108 -23.86 -36.69 5.99
N THR A 109 -24.66 -36.04 5.14
CA THR A 109 -26.13 -36.23 5.09
C THR A 109 -26.55 -37.48 4.32
N PHE A 110 -25.88 -37.84 3.23
CA PHE A 110 -26.30 -38.95 2.37
C PHE A 110 -25.56 -40.28 2.59
N ALA A 111 -24.33 -40.26 3.11
CA ALA A 111 -23.53 -41.48 3.31
C ALA A 111 -23.60 -42.04 4.74
N ILE A 112 -24.15 -41.30 5.71
CA ILE A 112 -24.44 -41.81 7.05
C ILE A 112 -25.92 -42.20 7.09
N PRO A 113 -26.27 -43.50 7.08
CA PRO A 113 -27.66 -43.89 7.21
C PRO A 113 -28.17 -43.47 8.58
N SER A 114 -29.16 -42.57 8.63
CA SER A 114 -29.92 -42.29 9.83
C SER A 114 -30.56 -43.59 10.29
N GLN A 115 -30.07 -44.14 11.38
CA GLN A 115 -30.80 -45.21 12.07
C GLN A 115 -32.06 -44.56 12.61
N VAL A 116 -33.19 -44.79 11.95
CA VAL A 116 -34.50 -44.32 12.41
C VAL A 116 -34.81 -45.08 13.69
N THR A 117 -34.43 -44.50 14.83
CA THR A 117 -34.92 -44.96 16.13
C THR A 117 -36.39 -44.59 16.20
N THR A 118 -37.26 -45.57 15.99
CA THR A 118 -38.67 -45.49 16.37
C THR A 118 -38.74 -45.23 17.88
N VAL A 119 -39.09 -44.01 18.27
CA VAL A 119 -39.43 -43.69 19.67
C VAL A 119 -40.95 -43.63 19.78
N THR A 120 -41.51 -44.65 20.41
CA THR A 120 -42.89 -44.74 20.89
C THR A 120 -43.17 -43.61 21.89
N PRO A 121 -44.33 -42.94 21.86
CA PRO A 121 -44.62 -41.87 22.79
C PRO A 121 -45.14 -42.47 24.10
N GLU A 122 -44.29 -42.59 25.11
CA GLU A 122 -44.77 -42.72 26.49
C GLU A 122 -43.70 -42.29 27.49
N THR A 123 -44.15 -41.60 28.54
CA THR A 123 -43.43 -41.11 29.72
C THR A 123 -42.57 -39.84 29.56
N THR A 124 -43.27 -38.71 29.62
CA THR A 124 -43.01 -37.58 30.52
C THR A 124 -42.04 -37.89 31.66
N ALA A 125 -40.86 -37.26 31.63
CA ALA A 125 -40.23 -36.55 32.75
C ALA A 125 -38.71 -36.48 32.51
N LEU A 126 -38.20 -35.25 32.60
CA LEU A 126 -36.78 -34.83 32.54
C LEU A 126 -36.31 -34.44 31.13
N SER A 127 -35.98 -33.14 31.02
CA SER A 127 -35.36 -32.46 29.88
C SER A 127 -36.30 -31.92 28.81
N ALA A 128 -37.31 -31.16 29.25
CA ALA A 128 -37.69 -29.95 28.52
C ALA A 128 -36.58 -28.89 28.74
N TYR A 129 -35.43 -29.08 28.08
CA TYR A 129 -34.52 -27.98 27.80
C TYR A 129 -34.73 -27.67 26.32
N SER A 130 -35.84 -26.98 26.08
CA SER A 130 -36.35 -26.69 24.76
C SER A 130 -35.72 -25.38 24.29
N ALA A 131 -35.30 -25.33 23.03
CA ALA A 131 -34.48 -24.27 22.45
C ALA A 131 -35.15 -22.87 22.44
N GLU A 132 -36.42 -22.77 22.85
CA GLU A 132 -37.12 -21.50 23.02
C GLU A 132 -36.72 -20.68 24.25
N GLU A 133 -36.09 -21.26 25.30
CA GLU A 133 -35.71 -20.50 26.51
C GLU A 133 -34.43 -19.64 26.32
N VAL A 134 -33.51 -20.06 25.43
CA VAL A 134 -32.27 -19.31 25.14
C VAL A 134 -32.51 -18.09 24.22
N ILE A 135 -33.65 -18.04 23.53
CA ILE A 135 -33.98 -16.92 22.63
C ILE A 135 -34.60 -15.74 23.41
N LEU A 136 -35.10 -15.97 24.63
CA LEU A 136 -35.79 -14.95 25.43
C LEU A 136 -34.96 -14.38 26.60
N ASP A 137 -33.81 -14.98 26.93
CA ASP A 137 -32.92 -14.53 28.03
C ASP A 137 -31.60 -13.91 27.54
N GLY A 138 -31.60 -13.34 26.34
CA GLY A 138 -30.48 -12.59 25.75
C GLY A 138 -30.67 -11.08 25.75
N GLU A 139 -31.63 -10.56 26.53
CA GLU A 139 -31.86 -9.13 26.71
C GLU A 139 -31.20 -8.66 28.02
N SER A 140 -29.87 -8.49 28.00
CA SER A 140 -29.13 -7.46 28.75
C SER A 140 -27.63 -7.69 28.65
N ASP A 141 -26.88 -6.58 28.55
CA ASP A 141 -25.42 -6.47 28.64
C ASP A 141 -24.61 -6.70 27.34
N ASP A 142 -24.73 -5.74 26.42
CA ASP A 142 -23.58 -5.08 25.73
C ASP A 142 -24.01 -4.08 24.63
N GLN A 143 -25.23 -3.54 24.70
CA GLN A 143 -25.54 -2.31 23.97
C GLN A 143 -25.04 -1.14 24.81
N ALA A 144 -23.77 -0.77 24.57
CA ALA A 144 -23.28 0.54 24.96
C ALA A 144 -24.26 1.58 24.40
N SER A 145 -25.09 2.13 25.28
CA SER A 145 -26.07 3.15 24.92
C SER A 145 -25.36 4.26 24.16
N ASP A 146 -25.92 4.69 23.03
CA ASP A 146 -25.33 5.74 22.18
C ASP A 146 -24.95 7.00 22.98
N GLY A 147 -25.65 7.27 24.10
CA GLY A 147 -25.30 8.36 25.02
C GLY A 147 -23.95 8.16 25.74
N GLN A 148 -23.61 6.93 26.09
CA GLN A 148 -22.33 6.57 26.72
C GLN A 148 -21.18 6.64 25.71
N VAL A 149 -21.41 6.26 24.45
CA VAL A 149 -20.43 6.39 23.35
C VAL A 149 -20.15 7.86 23.03
N LEU A 150 -21.19 8.70 22.97
CA LEU A 150 -21.04 10.14 22.74
C LEU A 150 -20.33 10.86 23.90
N THR A 151 -20.62 10.47 25.14
CA THR A 151 -19.93 11.03 26.32
C THR A 151 -18.45 10.63 26.36
N THR A 152 -18.10 9.43 25.87
CA THR A 152 -16.70 8.98 25.82
C THR A 152 -15.91 9.65 24.68
N LEU A 153 -16.56 9.95 23.56
CA LEU A 153 -15.94 10.62 22.40
C LEU A 153 -15.80 12.14 22.56
N TYR A 154 -16.73 12.79 23.27
CA TYR A 154 -16.77 14.25 23.38
C TYR A 154 -16.62 14.79 24.81
N GLY A 155 -16.74 13.96 25.85
CA GLY A 155 -16.60 14.38 27.25
C GLY A 155 -15.18 14.39 27.79
N ALA A 156 -14.18 14.00 26.99
CA ALA A 156 -12.77 13.96 27.41
C ALA A 156 -12.04 15.33 27.34
N GLU A 157 -12.74 16.41 26.97
CA GLU A 157 -12.15 17.76 26.84
C GLU A 157 -12.64 18.76 27.89
N GLU A 158 -13.01 18.32 29.09
CA GLU A 158 -13.30 19.24 30.19
C GLU A 158 -12.80 18.69 31.54
N ASP A 159 -11.48 18.71 31.73
CA ASP A 159 -10.88 18.99 33.03
C ASP A 159 -9.41 19.42 32.87
N ARG A 160 -9.14 20.65 33.30
CA ARG A 160 -7.83 21.31 33.39
C ARG A 160 -7.54 21.59 34.86
#